data_AF-A0A3D2L4Q3-F1
#
_entry.id   AF-A0A3D2L4Q3-F1
#
_cell.length_a   1.000
_cell.length_b   1.000
_cell.length_c   1.000
_cell.angle_alpha   90.00
_cell.angle_beta   90.00
_cell.angle_gamma   90.00
#
_symmetry.space_group_name_H-M   'P 1'
#
loop_
_entity.id
_entity.type
_entity.pdbx_description
1 polymer ?
#
loop_
_entity_poly.entity_id
_entity_poly.type
_entity_poly.pdbx_seq_one_letter_code
_entity_poly.pdbx_strand_id
1 'polypeptide(L)'
;GAVGWFRKGAEFGIVDSQYNLGVLYEQGLGISPNLTEALYWFMVAAKNGDAGAPAKVMEISKRVSPEAVNHARVQSEDWTASRANAAANGRFGAQSWNIGNAAQVRATQQALTVLGYNIGSADGALGPDTATAIRDYQTAQSLDVTGTITPELIESLNARAKS
;
A
#
# COMPACT_ATOMS: atom_id res chain seq x y z
N GLY A 1 9.51 7.82 11.11
CA GLY A 1 8.55 8.88 11.47
C GLY A 1 7.46 8.99 10.42
N ALA A 2 6.36 9.69 10.72
CA ALA A 2 5.18 9.82 9.85
C ALA A 2 5.52 10.22 8.40
N VAL A 3 6.49 11.13 8.24
CA VAL A 3 7.05 11.55 6.94
C VAL A 3 7.48 10.37 6.06
N GLY A 4 8.20 9.40 6.64
CA GLY A 4 8.72 8.27 5.87
C GLY A 4 7.61 7.34 5.36
N TRP A 5 6.52 7.23 6.13
CA TRP A 5 5.33 6.46 5.72
C TRP A 5 4.57 7.16 4.60
N PHE A 6 4.31 8.45 4.73
CA PHE A 6 3.66 9.22 3.68
C PHE A 6 4.51 9.28 2.40
N ARG A 7 5.83 9.40 2.52
CA ARG A 7 6.75 9.32 1.37
C ARG A 7 6.63 7.98 0.64
N LYS A 8 6.70 6.87 1.36
CA LYS A 8 6.52 5.53 0.75
C LYS A 8 5.14 5.37 0.10
N GLY A 9 4.07 5.77 0.79
CA GLY A 9 2.71 5.68 0.24
C GLY A 9 2.53 6.54 -1.01
N ALA A 10 3.09 7.75 -1.00
CA ALA A 10 3.02 8.68 -2.12
C ALA A 10 3.77 8.15 -3.37
N GLU A 11 4.99 7.64 -3.17
CA GLU A 11 5.79 6.98 -4.22
C GLU A 11 5.13 5.73 -4.80
N PHE A 12 4.29 5.05 -4.00
CA PHE A 12 3.55 3.87 -4.41
C PHE A 12 2.19 4.19 -5.08
N GLY A 13 1.75 5.45 -5.05
CA GLY A 13 0.49 5.86 -5.70
C GLY A 13 -0.72 5.97 -4.79
N ILE A 14 -0.54 5.88 -3.47
CA ILE A 14 -1.64 6.12 -2.53
C ILE A 14 -1.96 7.61 -2.53
N VAL A 15 -3.10 7.97 -3.11
CA VAL A 15 -3.55 9.36 -3.32
C VAL A 15 -3.54 10.17 -2.02
N ASP A 16 -4.11 9.64 -0.94
CA ASP A 16 -4.11 10.31 0.37
C ASP A 16 -2.68 10.58 0.89
N SER A 17 -1.73 9.69 0.59
CA SER A 17 -0.33 9.89 0.98
C SER A 17 0.36 10.94 0.14
N GLN A 18 0.03 11.04 -1.14
CA GLN A 18 0.53 12.11 -2.02
C GLN A 18 0.05 13.47 -1.52
N TYR A 19 -1.24 13.60 -1.23
CA TYR A 19 -1.81 14.82 -0.66
C TYR A 19 -1.15 15.17 0.68
N ASN A 20 -1.08 14.22 1.61
CA ASN A 20 -0.51 14.45 2.93
C ASN A 20 0.98 14.79 2.85
N LEU A 21 1.75 14.18 1.95
CA LEU A 21 3.15 14.54 1.75
C LEU A 21 3.32 15.97 1.23
N GLY A 22 2.41 16.43 0.35
CA GLY A 22 2.31 17.84 -0.04
C GLY A 22 2.12 18.76 1.17
N VAL A 23 1.21 18.40 2.09
CA VAL A 23 0.98 19.15 3.34
C VAL A 23 2.23 19.17 4.24
N LEU A 24 2.95 18.05 4.37
CA LEU A 24 4.17 18.01 5.18
C LEU A 24 5.25 18.95 4.66
N TYR A 25 5.44 19.00 3.33
CA TYR A 25 6.37 19.94 2.71
C TYR A 25 5.88 21.39 2.76
N GLU A 26 4.57 21.63 2.68
CA GLU A 26 4.00 22.96 2.83
C GLU A 26 4.27 23.53 4.24
N GLN A 27 4.04 22.72 5.27
CA GLN A 27 4.02 23.17 6.67
C GLN A 27 5.32 22.90 7.43
N GLY A 28 6.24 22.10 6.87
CA GLY A 28 7.48 21.72 7.56
C GLY A 28 7.29 20.72 8.70
N LEU A 29 6.30 19.83 8.59
CA LEU A 29 5.95 18.92 9.67
C LEU A 29 6.88 17.69 9.67
N GLY A 30 7.96 17.77 10.44
CA GLY A 30 8.96 16.70 10.55
C GLY A 30 9.89 16.59 9.33
N ILE A 31 9.78 17.52 8.38
CA ILE A 31 10.71 17.77 7.27
C ILE A 31 10.87 19.27 7.07
N SER A 32 11.98 19.71 6.47
CA SER A 32 12.14 21.11 6.08
C SER A 32 11.05 21.51 5.07
N PRO A 33 10.40 22.67 5.25
CA PRO A 33 9.43 23.18 4.28
C PRO A 33 10.04 23.33 2.89
N ASN A 34 9.28 22.96 1.86
CA ASN A 34 9.65 23.16 0.45
C ASN A 34 8.38 23.28 -0.40
N LEU A 35 8.03 24.50 -0.81
CA LEU A 35 6.79 24.74 -1.57
C LEU A 35 6.81 24.16 -2.98
N THR A 36 7.99 24.03 -3.61
CA THR A 36 8.13 23.40 -4.93
C THR A 36 7.83 21.91 -4.84
N GLU A 37 8.35 21.23 -3.81
CA GLU A 37 8.03 19.82 -3.54
C GLU A 37 6.56 19.63 -3.14
N ALA A 38 6.02 20.54 -2.32
CA ALA A 38 4.60 20.50 -1.97
C ALA A 38 3.72 20.59 -3.22
N LEU A 39 4.02 21.53 -4.11
CA LEU A 39 3.30 21.72 -5.38
C LEU A 39 3.36 20.48 -6.26
N TYR A 40 4.53 19.87 -6.38
CA TYR A 40 4.71 18.62 -7.12
C TYR A 40 3.81 17.50 -6.59
N TRP A 41 3.80 17.25 -5.27
CA TRP A 41 2.98 16.19 -4.68
C TRP A 41 1.47 16.47 -4.77
N PHE A 42 1.04 17.72 -4.68
CA PHE A 42 -0.35 18.08 -4.94
C PHE A 42 -0.74 17.90 -6.41
N MET A 43 0.14 18.22 -7.36
CA MET A 43 -0.12 17.96 -8.79
C MET A 43 -0.24 16.45 -9.06
N VAL A 44 0.61 15.63 -8.45
CA VAL A 44 0.53 14.16 -8.54
C VAL A 44 -0.78 13.65 -7.91
N ALA A 45 -1.17 14.14 -6.73
CA ALA A 45 -2.43 13.76 -6.08
C ALA A 45 -3.65 14.13 -6.95
N ALA A 46 -3.67 15.33 -7.52
CA ALA A 46 -4.72 15.77 -8.44
C ALA A 46 -4.80 14.89 -9.70
N LYS A 47 -3.65 14.55 -10.30
CA LYS A 47 -3.56 13.62 -11.44
C LYS A 47 -4.13 12.24 -11.11
N ASN A 48 -3.96 11.79 -9.87
CA ASN A 48 -4.45 10.49 -9.40
C ASN A 48 -5.84 10.55 -8.75
N GLY A 49 -6.56 11.67 -8.87
CA GLY A 49 -7.98 11.78 -8.53
C GLY A 49 -8.31 12.36 -7.16
N ASP A 50 -7.35 12.97 -6.45
CA ASP A 50 -7.66 13.71 -5.23
C ASP A 50 -8.52 14.95 -5.53
N ALA A 51 -9.66 15.08 -4.85
CA ALA A 51 -10.60 16.19 -5.09
C ALA A 51 -10.17 17.52 -4.42
N GLY A 52 -9.34 17.48 -3.38
CA GLY A 52 -8.86 18.66 -2.66
C GLY A 52 -7.57 19.25 -3.23
N ALA A 53 -6.75 18.42 -3.88
CA ALA A 53 -5.45 18.79 -4.42
C ALA A 53 -5.50 19.93 -5.44
N PRO A 54 -6.48 20.05 -6.37
CA PRO A 54 -6.54 21.18 -7.30
C PRO A 54 -6.60 22.54 -6.60
N ALA A 55 -7.32 22.64 -5.47
CA ALA A 55 -7.36 23.86 -4.68
C ALA A 55 -5.99 24.22 -4.12
N LYS A 56 -5.26 23.21 -3.61
CA LYS A 56 -3.88 23.37 -3.13
C LYS A 56 -2.91 23.74 -4.25
N VAL A 57 -3.01 23.15 -5.43
CA VAL A 57 -2.20 23.54 -6.60
C VAL A 57 -2.37 25.02 -6.93
N MET A 58 -3.62 25.51 -6.98
CA MET A 58 -3.89 26.93 -7.24
C MET A 58 -3.36 27.85 -6.14
N GLU A 59 -3.46 27.44 -4.88
CA GLU A 59 -2.97 28.21 -3.73
C GLU A 59 -1.43 28.34 -3.77
N ILE A 60 -0.73 27.20 -3.89
CA ILE A 60 0.73 27.15 -3.84
C ILE A 60 1.36 27.79 -5.08
N SER A 61 0.74 27.67 -6.26
CA SER A 61 1.25 28.29 -7.50
C SER A 61 1.34 29.81 -7.42
N LYS A 62 0.56 30.46 -6.54
CA LYS A 62 0.64 31.92 -6.30
C LYS A 62 1.80 32.32 -5.38
N ARG A 63 2.40 31.35 -4.69
CA ARG A 63 3.41 31.55 -3.62
C ARG A 63 4.83 31.19 -4.07
N VAL A 64 5.00 30.68 -5.30
CA VAL A 64 6.29 30.27 -5.87
C VAL A 64 6.51 30.93 -7.24
N SER A 65 7.74 30.87 -7.75
CA SER A 65 8.05 31.46 -9.05
C SER A 65 7.44 30.65 -10.22
N PRO A 66 7.21 31.26 -11.39
CA PRO A 66 6.75 30.54 -12.58
C PRO A 66 7.66 29.36 -12.98
N GLU A 67 8.97 29.49 -12.77
CA GLU A 67 9.95 28.43 -13.03
C GLU A 67 9.72 27.24 -12.09
N ALA A 68 9.44 27.51 -10.81
CA ALA A 68 9.11 26.47 -9.84
C ALA A 68 7.80 25.75 -10.18
N VAL A 69 6.77 26.49 -10.62
CA VAL A 69 5.52 25.91 -11.13
C VAL A 69 5.78 25.01 -12.32
N ASN A 70 6.56 25.49 -13.30
CA ASN A 70 6.88 24.73 -14.49
C ASN A 70 7.68 23.45 -14.18
N HIS A 71 8.65 23.57 -13.26
CA HIS A 71 9.44 22.44 -12.79
C HIS A 71 8.57 21.36 -12.12
N ALA A 72 7.73 21.75 -11.15
CA ALA A 72 6.82 20.82 -10.48
C ALA A 72 5.84 20.16 -11.47
N ARG A 73 5.31 20.93 -12.42
CA ARG A 73 4.40 20.44 -13.45
C ARG A 73 5.05 19.35 -14.31
N VAL A 74 6.20 19.65 -14.92
CA VAL A 74 6.93 18.68 -15.76
C VAL A 74 7.26 17.42 -14.97
N GLN A 75 7.76 17.55 -13.74
CA GLN A 75 8.04 16.39 -12.89
C GLN A 75 6.78 15.56 -12.57
N SER A 76 5.64 16.20 -12.31
CA SER A 76 4.38 15.50 -12.02
C SER A 76 3.77 14.80 -13.25
N GLU A 77 4.02 15.33 -14.45
CA GLU A 77 3.60 14.73 -15.72
C GLU A 77 4.35 13.40 -15.94
N ASP A 78 5.66 13.41 -15.70
CA ASP A 78 6.53 12.23 -15.80
C ASP A 78 6.39 11.27 -14.61
N TRP A 79 5.67 11.67 -13.56
CA TRP A 79 5.48 10.83 -12.40
C TRP A 79 4.71 9.55 -12.75
N THR A 80 5.29 8.44 -12.32
CA THR A 80 4.69 7.11 -12.32
C THR A 80 4.94 6.45 -10.96
N ALA A 81 3.98 5.64 -10.51
CA ALA A 81 4.15 4.89 -9.27
C ALA A 81 5.37 3.96 -9.37
N SER A 82 6.21 3.95 -8.33
CA SER A 82 7.40 3.10 -8.30
C SER A 82 7.00 1.62 -8.30
N ARG A 83 7.23 0.93 -9.43
CA ARG A 83 7.04 -0.53 -9.56
C ARG A 83 7.94 -1.34 -8.61
N ALA A 84 9.09 -0.78 -8.23
CA ALA A 84 10.01 -1.41 -7.28
C ALA A 84 9.47 -1.36 -5.84
N ASN A 85 8.80 -0.27 -5.43
CA ASN A 85 8.08 -0.21 -4.15
C ASN A 85 6.72 -0.92 -4.20
N ALA A 86 6.17 -1.16 -5.40
CA ALA A 86 5.02 -2.03 -5.61
C ALA A 86 5.30 -3.51 -5.38
N ALA A 87 6.49 -3.96 -5.79
CA ALA A 87 7.00 -5.29 -5.48
C ALA A 87 7.55 -5.39 -4.05
N ALA A 88 8.12 -4.29 -3.50
CA ALA A 88 8.74 -4.29 -2.18
C ALA A 88 7.79 -4.01 -1.00
N ASN A 89 6.59 -3.48 -1.22
CA ASN A 89 5.57 -3.27 -0.18
C ASN A 89 4.18 -3.75 -0.64
N GLY A 90 4.07 -4.99 -1.13
CA GLY A 90 2.80 -5.53 -1.62
C GLY A 90 1.57 -5.02 -0.87
N ARG A 91 0.71 -4.29 -1.60
CA ARG A 91 -0.62 -3.71 -1.28
C ARG A 91 -0.63 -2.19 -1.05
N PHE A 92 -1.46 -1.51 -1.84
CA PHE A 92 -2.75 -0.93 -1.42
C PHE A 92 -3.58 -0.50 -2.65
N GLY A 93 -4.76 -1.14 -2.80
CA GLY A 93 -5.90 -0.74 -3.64
C GLY A 93 -5.77 -0.95 -5.16
N ALA A 94 -6.60 -1.70 -5.88
CA ALA A 94 -7.94 -2.18 -5.61
C ALA A 94 -8.14 -3.59 -6.18
N GLN A 95 -8.41 -4.56 -5.30
CA GLN A 95 -9.40 -5.61 -5.56
C GLN A 95 -10.15 -5.88 -4.26
N SER A 96 -11.44 -6.13 -4.42
CA SER A 96 -12.50 -6.18 -3.42
C SER A 96 -12.11 -6.91 -2.15
N TRP A 97 -12.55 -6.37 -1.01
CA TRP A 97 -12.70 -7.08 0.26
C TRP A 97 -13.12 -8.52 0.03
N ASN A 98 -12.15 -9.43 0.14
CA ASN A 98 -12.34 -10.86 0.24
C ASN A 98 -10.96 -11.52 0.44
N ILE A 99 -10.76 -12.47 1.36
CA ILE A 99 -11.76 -13.39 1.90
C ILE A 99 -11.38 -13.79 3.34
N GLY A 100 -12.30 -13.54 4.26
CA GLY A 100 -12.34 -14.12 5.59
C GLY A 100 -12.65 -13.09 6.66
N ASN A 101 -13.66 -13.36 7.49
CA ASN A 101 -13.76 -12.61 8.75
C ASN A 101 -12.43 -12.78 9.51
N ALA A 102 -12.08 -11.83 10.39
CA ALA A 102 -10.81 -11.92 11.13
C ALA A 102 -10.65 -13.24 11.91
N ALA A 103 -11.74 -13.93 12.27
CA ALA A 103 -11.71 -15.27 12.87
C ALA A 103 -11.34 -16.37 11.86
N GLN A 104 -11.76 -16.27 10.60
CA GLN A 104 -11.37 -17.20 9.53
C GLN A 104 -9.89 -17.05 9.18
N VAL A 105 -9.40 -15.81 9.10
CA VAL A 105 -7.96 -15.55 8.91
C VAL A 105 -7.16 -16.11 10.09
N ARG A 106 -7.63 -15.89 11.33
CA ARG A 106 -6.99 -16.49 12.51
C ARG A 106 -7.03 -18.01 12.50
N ALA A 107 -8.14 -18.62 12.09
CA ALA A 107 -8.26 -20.07 12.00
C ALA A 107 -7.27 -20.63 10.97
N THR A 108 -7.13 -19.98 9.81
CA THR A 108 -6.12 -20.35 8.81
C THR A 108 -4.69 -20.17 9.35
N GLN A 109 -4.39 -19.05 10.01
CA GLN A 109 -3.09 -18.81 10.64
C GLN A 109 -2.76 -19.87 11.70
N GLN A 110 -3.72 -20.22 12.55
CA GLN A 110 -3.57 -21.27 13.55
C GLN A 110 -3.34 -22.64 12.91
N ALA A 111 -4.12 -23.00 11.89
CA ALA A 111 -3.96 -24.26 11.18
C ALA A 111 -2.58 -24.38 10.51
N LEU A 112 -2.12 -23.33 9.82
CA LEU A 112 -0.78 -23.29 9.22
C LEU A 112 0.33 -23.35 10.27
N THR A 113 0.15 -22.71 11.43
CA THR A 113 1.10 -22.79 12.55
C THR A 113 1.20 -24.22 13.08
N VAL A 114 0.08 -24.92 13.25
CA VAL A 114 0.05 -26.33 13.69
C VAL A 114 0.76 -27.23 12.67
N LEU A 115 0.66 -26.91 11.39
CA LEU A 115 1.34 -27.62 10.31
C LEU A 115 2.83 -27.23 10.16
N GLY A 116 3.34 -26.34 11.01
CA GLY A 116 4.76 -25.97 11.06
C GLY A 116 5.17 -24.84 10.12
N TYR A 117 4.22 -24.14 9.49
CA TYR A 117 4.53 -23.00 8.63
C TYR A 117 4.71 -21.71 9.44
N ASN A 118 5.70 -20.89 9.04
CA ASN A 118 5.96 -19.61 9.69
C ASN A 118 5.00 -18.53 9.15
N ILE A 119 3.98 -18.17 9.93
CA ILE A 119 2.96 -17.19 9.54
C ILE A 119 3.18 -15.79 10.10
N GLY A 120 4.21 -15.58 10.93
CA GLY A 120 4.40 -14.36 11.73
C GLY A 120 3.49 -14.32 12.97
N SER A 121 2.66 -13.28 13.09
CA SER A 121 1.67 -13.14 14.17
C SER A 121 0.28 -13.56 13.71
N ALA A 122 -0.43 -14.38 14.49
CA ALA A 122 -1.80 -14.81 14.21
C ALA A 122 -2.84 -13.75 14.63
N ASP A 123 -2.74 -12.56 14.04
CA ASP A 123 -3.52 -11.37 14.38
C ASP A 123 -4.86 -11.25 13.64
N GLY A 124 -5.15 -12.16 12.71
CA GLY A 124 -6.34 -12.11 11.85
C GLY A 124 -6.21 -11.16 10.67
N ALA A 125 -5.02 -10.63 10.42
CA ALA A 125 -4.68 -9.92 9.21
C ALA A 125 -3.87 -10.85 8.29
N LEU A 126 -4.26 -10.93 7.02
CA LEU A 126 -3.50 -11.71 6.03
C LEU A 126 -2.28 -10.90 5.59
N GLY A 127 -1.23 -10.93 6.41
CA GLY A 127 0.06 -10.28 6.19
C GLY A 127 0.98 -11.04 5.24
N PRO A 128 2.17 -10.50 4.93
CA PRO A 128 3.11 -11.09 3.98
C PRO A 128 3.59 -12.48 4.42
N ASP A 129 3.92 -12.67 5.70
CA ASP A 129 4.36 -13.97 6.23
C ASP A 129 3.25 -15.02 6.15
N THR A 130 2.01 -14.63 6.50
CA THR A 130 0.83 -15.48 6.34
C THR A 130 0.58 -15.81 4.86
N ALA A 131 0.70 -14.84 3.95
CA ALA A 131 0.52 -15.07 2.51
C ALA A 131 1.61 -15.98 1.93
N THR A 132 2.86 -15.85 2.39
CA THR A 132 3.97 -16.72 2.02
C THR A 132 3.73 -18.13 2.52
N ALA A 133 3.36 -18.31 3.79
CA ALA A 133 2.98 -19.60 4.34
C ALA A 133 1.82 -20.26 3.58
N ILE A 134 0.83 -19.48 3.13
CA ILE A 134 -0.25 -19.97 2.28
C ILE A 134 0.29 -20.46 0.92
N ARG A 135 1.19 -19.70 0.27
CA ARG A 135 1.79 -20.14 -1.01
C ARG A 135 2.63 -21.40 -0.85
N ASP A 136 3.41 -21.48 0.22
CA ASP A 136 4.26 -22.63 0.51
C ASP A 136 3.40 -23.87 0.77
N TYR A 137 2.31 -23.71 1.52
CA TYR A 137 1.32 -24.77 1.70
C TYR A 137 0.67 -25.15 0.37
N GLN A 138 0.14 -24.21 -0.40
CA GLN A 138 -0.49 -24.48 -1.69
C GLN A 138 0.44 -25.23 -2.64
N THR A 139 1.71 -24.80 -2.72
CA THR A 139 2.75 -25.47 -3.51
C THR A 139 2.98 -26.89 -3.02
N ALA A 140 3.15 -27.10 -1.71
CA ALA A 140 3.34 -28.43 -1.13
C ALA A 140 2.13 -29.37 -1.35
N GLN A 141 0.95 -28.79 -1.59
CA GLN A 141 -0.29 -29.51 -1.81
C GLN A 141 -0.74 -29.57 -3.26
N SER A 142 0.10 -29.12 -4.18
CA SER A 142 -0.24 -29.03 -5.62
C SER A 142 -1.56 -28.30 -5.87
N LEU A 143 -1.88 -27.31 -5.04
CA LEU A 143 -3.01 -26.39 -5.21
C LEU A 143 -2.58 -25.18 -6.04
N ASP A 144 -3.56 -24.42 -6.54
CA ASP A 144 -3.30 -23.14 -7.18
C ASP A 144 -2.61 -22.18 -6.20
N VAL A 145 -1.43 -21.68 -6.61
CA VAL A 145 -0.58 -20.84 -5.75
C VAL A 145 -1.03 -19.38 -5.86
N THR A 146 -1.99 -19.01 -5.03
CA THR A 146 -2.57 -17.65 -5.00
C THR A 146 -1.98 -16.80 -3.88
N GLY A 147 -1.56 -17.41 -2.77
CA GLY A 147 -1.16 -16.71 -1.55
C GLY A 147 -2.32 -15.99 -0.85
N THR A 148 -3.56 -16.40 -1.16
CA THR A 148 -4.79 -15.88 -0.57
C THR A 148 -5.60 -17.03 0.01
N ILE A 149 -6.54 -16.71 0.91
CA ILE A 149 -7.47 -17.71 1.43
C ILE A 149 -8.49 -18.02 0.34
N THR A 150 -8.49 -19.26 -0.15
CA THR A 150 -9.48 -19.77 -1.12
C THR A 150 -10.32 -20.88 -0.47
N PRO A 151 -11.50 -21.22 -1.01
CA PRO A 151 -12.30 -22.35 -0.54
C PRO A 151 -11.52 -23.68 -0.53
N GLU A 152 -10.71 -23.92 -1.55
CA GLU A 152 -9.90 -25.14 -1.72
C GLU A 152 -8.81 -25.23 -0.65
N LEU A 153 -8.18 -24.09 -0.30
CA LEU A 153 -7.25 -24.02 0.83
C LEU A 153 -7.95 -24.41 2.13
N ILE A 154 -9.14 -23.85 2.39
CA ILE A 154 -9.90 -24.10 3.63
C ILE A 154 -10.30 -25.58 3.72
N GLU A 155 -10.80 -26.16 2.63
CA GLU A 155 -11.15 -27.58 2.57
C GLU A 155 -9.94 -28.47 2.84
N SER A 156 -8.81 -28.17 2.19
CA SER A 156 -7.54 -28.89 2.37
C SER A 156 -7.04 -28.82 3.83
N LEU A 157 -7.08 -27.65 4.45
CA LEU A 157 -6.68 -27.46 5.85
C LEU A 157 -7.62 -28.22 6.81
N ASN A 158 -8.93 -28.18 6.57
CA ASN A 158 -9.93 -28.88 7.38
C ASN A 158 -9.80 -30.41 7.28
N ALA A 159 -9.43 -30.94 6.11
CA ALA A 159 -9.19 -32.37 5.94
C ALA A 159 -8.00 -32.85 6.79
N ARG A 160 -6.94 -32.03 6.89
CA ARG A 160 -5.74 -32.33 7.68
C ARG A 160 -5.90 -32.12 9.18
N ALA A 161 -6.77 -31.20 9.61
CA ALA A 161 -7.06 -31.02 11.03
C ALA A 161 -7.82 -32.23 11.64
N LYS A 162 -8.38 -33.12 10.82
CA LYS A 162 -9.13 -34.32 11.23
C LYS A 162 -8.31 -35.62 11.17
N SER A 163 -7.09 -35.58 10.66
CA SER A 163 -6.15 -36.72 10.56
C SER A 163 -5.15 -36.70 11.69
#